data_AF-A0A834LAX4-F1
#
_entry.id   AF-A0A834LAX4-F1
#
_cell.length_a   1.000
_cell.length_b   1.000
_cell.length_c   1.000
_cell.angle_alpha   90.00
_cell.angle_beta   90.00
_cell.angle_gamma   90.00
#
_symmetry.space_group_name_H-M   'P 1'
#
loop_
_entity.id
_entity.type
_entity.pdbx_description
1 polymer ?
#
loop_
_entity_poly.entity_id
_entity_poly.type
_entity_poly.pdbx_seq_one_letter_code
_entity_poly.pdbx_strand_id
1 'polypeptide(L)'
;MILGDGLYNFAKVLGQTLFGLYRKLSTKDPRSVLPIGTCSPTPNSSISYDDQQRTQLFLKDEIPTCFAVVGYVGIAIISSATLPHIFPPLKWYYIVVIYLCAPTLAFCNAYGCGLTDWSLAPTYGTLATFTIGAWAGSSHGGVLAGLAACGVMLNIVSTASDLMQDFKTGYMTMASPRSMFVSQVIGTAMGCVISPCVFWLFVKTFHGLGVPGSAYPGPYAAVARNMSILGVEGFSALPRHCLTLCYVFFIGAVVINAIRDAVGKDVAKYIPIPMAMAIPFYLGSYFTIDMCLGSLILFIWGKIDKAKADAYGPAVASGLICGEGIWTLPSSILALAGVQPPICMKFLARKTNTKVDAFLGS
;
A
#
# COMPACT_ATOMS: atom_id res chain seq x y z
N MET A 1 -4.77 -1.38 -13.34
CA MET A 1 -4.06 -2.64 -12.98
C MET A 1 -4.14 -2.93 -11.49
N ILE A 2 -3.51 -2.13 -10.62
CA ILE A 2 -3.48 -2.32 -9.14
C ILE A 2 -4.86 -2.63 -8.57
N LEU A 3 -5.83 -1.73 -8.79
CA LEU A 3 -7.20 -1.90 -8.28
C LEU A 3 -7.92 -3.12 -8.89
N GLY A 4 -7.72 -3.40 -10.18
CA GLY A 4 -8.39 -4.52 -10.85
C GLY A 4 -7.90 -5.88 -10.37
N ASP A 5 -6.59 -6.00 -10.14
CA ASP A 5 -5.95 -7.18 -9.57
C ASP A 5 -6.39 -7.41 -8.11
N GLY A 6 -6.34 -6.35 -7.29
CA GLY A 6 -6.79 -6.40 -5.90
C GLY A 6 -8.27 -6.76 -5.76
N LEU A 7 -9.16 -6.13 -6.55
CA LEU A 7 -10.59 -6.40 -6.52
C LEU A 7 -10.93 -7.81 -7.00
N TYR A 8 -10.25 -8.32 -8.03
CA TYR A 8 -10.44 -9.70 -8.48
C TYR A 8 -10.12 -10.69 -7.36
N ASN A 9 -8.96 -10.53 -6.70
CA ASN A 9 -8.56 -11.40 -5.60
C ASN A 9 -9.48 -11.24 -4.38
N PHE A 10 -9.93 -10.02 -4.08
CA PHE A 10 -10.91 -9.78 -3.02
C PHE A 10 -12.23 -10.52 -3.30
N ALA A 11 -12.79 -10.35 -4.50
CA ALA A 11 -14.03 -11.01 -4.90
C ALA A 11 -13.89 -12.55 -4.90
N LYS A 12 -12.75 -13.08 -5.36
CA LYS A 12 -12.43 -14.50 -5.32
C LYS A 12 -12.41 -15.05 -3.89
N VAL A 13 -11.64 -14.42 -3.01
CA VAL A 13 -11.50 -14.87 -1.60
C VAL A 13 -12.84 -14.75 -0.88
N LEU A 14 -13.55 -13.63 -1.07
CA LEU A 14 -14.88 -13.43 -0.50
C LEU A 14 -15.87 -14.50 -0.99
N GLY A 15 -15.88 -14.77 -2.30
CA GLY A 15 -16.74 -15.79 -2.91
C GLY A 15 -16.45 -17.19 -2.39
N GLN A 16 -15.18 -17.58 -2.27
CA GLN A 16 -14.78 -18.87 -1.70
C GLN A 16 -15.17 -18.98 -0.22
N THR A 17 -14.99 -17.90 0.54
CA THR A 17 -15.35 -17.85 1.96
C THR A 17 -16.86 -17.96 2.17
N LEU A 18 -17.64 -17.20 1.40
CA LEU A 18 -19.11 -17.25 1.44
C LEU A 18 -19.64 -18.62 0.98
N PHE A 19 -19.06 -19.20 -0.07
CA PHE A 19 -19.42 -20.54 -0.52
C PHE A 19 -19.10 -21.61 0.53
N GLY A 20 -17.94 -21.53 1.17
CA GLY A 20 -17.56 -22.41 2.28
C GLY A 20 -18.51 -22.28 3.47
N LEU A 21 -18.88 -21.06 3.84
CA LEU A 21 -19.84 -20.79 4.90
C LEU A 21 -21.25 -21.29 4.55
N TYR A 22 -21.71 -21.03 3.32
CA TYR A 22 -23.00 -21.52 2.82
C TYR A 22 -23.06 -23.04 2.85
N ARG A 23 -22.01 -23.73 2.38
CA ARG A 23 -21.94 -25.18 2.42
C ARG A 23 -22.00 -25.70 3.87
N LYS A 24 -21.26 -25.08 4.79
CA LYS A 24 -21.26 -25.43 6.22
C LYS A 24 -22.62 -25.22 6.89
N LEU A 25 -23.36 -24.17 6.50
CA LEU A 25 -24.71 -23.89 6.97
C LEU A 25 -25.74 -24.83 6.32
N SER A 26 -25.53 -25.21 5.05
CA SER A 26 -26.41 -26.10 4.29
C SER A 26 -26.27 -27.57 4.71
N THR A 27 -25.09 -28.01 5.16
CA THR A 27 -24.86 -29.36 5.74
C THR A 27 -25.18 -29.46 7.24
N LYS A 28 -25.89 -28.49 7.83
CA LYS A 28 -26.20 -28.51 9.27
C LYS A 28 -27.42 -29.41 9.55
N ASP A 29 -27.16 -30.72 9.75
CA ASP A 29 -28.10 -31.63 10.40
C ASP A 29 -28.37 -31.17 11.85
N PRO A 30 -29.63 -31.19 12.35
CA PRO A 30 -30.02 -30.63 13.65
C PRO A 30 -29.63 -31.49 14.87
N ARG A 31 -28.67 -32.42 14.74
CA ARG A 31 -28.16 -33.23 15.86
C ARG A 31 -26.65 -33.44 15.78
N SER A 32 -25.88 -32.40 16.11
CA SER A 32 -24.56 -32.60 16.68
C SER A 32 -24.17 -31.40 17.52
N VAL A 33 -24.40 -31.54 18.82
CA VAL A 33 -23.76 -30.75 19.88
C VAL A 33 -22.23 -30.95 19.74
N LEU A 34 -21.46 -29.86 19.79
CA LEU A 34 -19.99 -29.87 19.86
C LEU A 34 -19.49 -30.81 20.99
N PRO A 35 -18.35 -31.51 20.85
CA PRO A 35 -17.05 -30.83 20.90
C PRO A 35 -15.94 -31.41 19.98
N ILE A 36 -14.88 -30.61 19.83
CA ILE A 36 -13.47 -30.95 19.50
C ILE A 36 -13.20 -32.35 18.92
N GLY A 37 -12.75 -32.43 17.66
CA GLY A 37 -12.15 -33.65 17.10
C GLY A 37 -12.10 -33.68 15.57
N THR A 38 -10.88 -33.58 15.02
CA THR A 38 -10.43 -34.15 13.73
C THR A 38 -11.39 -34.08 12.53
N CYS A 39 -11.28 -33.02 11.72
CA CYS A 39 -11.59 -33.13 10.29
C CYS A 39 -10.28 -33.15 9.52
N SER A 40 -9.88 -34.35 9.09
CA SER A 40 -8.74 -34.60 8.23
C SER A 40 -8.94 -33.89 6.88
N PRO A 41 -8.04 -33.01 6.42
CA PRO A 41 -7.93 -32.70 5.00
C PRO A 41 -7.21 -33.86 4.31
N THR A 42 -7.74 -34.28 3.16
CA THR A 42 -7.05 -35.14 2.18
C THR A 42 -5.57 -34.74 2.00
N PRO A 43 -4.63 -35.70 1.88
CA PRO A 43 -3.20 -35.46 2.10
C PRO A 43 -2.57 -34.80 0.87
N ASN A 44 -2.65 -33.48 0.79
CA ASN A 44 -1.89 -32.70 -0.18
C ASN A 44 -0.77 -31.99 0.56
N SER A 45 0.44 -32.55 0.47
CA SER A 45 1.70 -32.15 1.14
C SER A 45 1.58 -32.09 2.66
N SER A 46 2.36 -32.90 3.38
CA SER A 46 2.52 -32.78 4.84
C SER A 46 2.84 -31.33 5.21
N ILE A 47 1.84 -30.59 5.69
CA ILE A 47 2.07 -29.29 6.32
C ILE A 47 3.14 -29.53 7.38
N SER A 48 4.26 -28.80 7.30
CA SER A 48 5.38 -28.98 8.23
C SER A 48 4.85 -28.91 9.66
N TYR A 49 5.35 -29.77 10.55
CA TYR A 49 4.96 -29.76 11.96
C TYR A 49 5.07 -28.34 12.56
N ASP A 50 6.13 -27.62 12.17
CA ASP A 50 6.36 -26.23 12.57
C ASP A 50 5.25 -25.28 12.11
N ASP A 51 4.72 -25.46 10.90
CA ASP A 51 3.64 -24.62 10.37
C ASP A 51 2.31 -24.93 11.04
N GLN A 52 2.06 -26.19 11.41
CA GLN A 52 0.90 -26.55 12.22
C GLN A 52 0.99 -25.91 13.62
N GLN A 53 2.17 -25.96 14.25
CA GLN A 53 2.39 -25.37 15.55
C GLN A 53 2.23 -23.84 15.53
N ARG A 54 2.83 -23.17 14.54
CA ARG A 54 2.65 -21.71 14.31
C ARG A 54 1.19 -21.34 14.14
N THR A 55 0.46 -22.10 13.32
CA THR A 55 -0.98 -21.88 13.09
C THR A 55 -1.79 -22.05 14.38
N GLN A 56 -1.54 -23.09 15.15
CA GLN A 56 -2.25 -23.31 16.42
C GLN A 56 -2.00 -22.19 17.43
N LEU A 57 -0.74 -21.74 17.56
CA LEU A 57 -0.39 -20.65 18.47
C LEU A 57 -1.01 -19.31 18.02
N PHE A 58 -0.95 -19.01 16.72
CA PHE A 58 -1.51 -17.79 16.16
C PHE A 58 -3.03 -17.71 16.37
N LEU A 59 -3.75 -18.81 16.09
CA LEU A 59 -5.21 -18.86 16.24
C LEU A 59 -5.67 -18.86 17.70
N LYS A 60 -4.85 -19.40 18.62
CA LYS A 60 -5.16 -19.40 20.07
C LYS A 60 -5.32 -17.97 20.61
N ASP A 61 -4.49 -17.05 20.13
CA ASP A 61 -4.46 -15.65 20.54
C ASP A 61 -5.14 -14.73 19.51
N GLU A 62 -6.06 -15.24 18.70
CA GLU A 62 -6.77 -14.44 17.70
C GLU A 62 -7.58 -13.30 18.36
N ILE A 63 -7.68 -12.17 17.67
CA ILE A 63 -8.50 -11.03 18.09
C ILE A 63 -9.97 -11.37 17.78
N PRO A 64 -10.88 -11.31 18.78
CA PRO A 64 -12.28 -11.62 18.54
C PRO A 64 -12.87 -10.74 17.43
N THR A 65 -13.50 -11.36 16.42
CA THR A 65 -14.06 -10.63 15.27
C THR A 65 -15.10 -9.59 15.70
N CYS A 66 -15.89 -9.88 16.74
CA CYS A 66 -16.85 -8.93 17.30
C CYS A 66 -16.17 -7.66 17.80
N PHE A 67 -15.04 -7.79 18.51
CA PHE A 67 -14.25 -6.65 18.99
C PHE A 67 -13.73 -5.82 17.81
N ALA A 68 -13.21 -6.46 16.76
CA ALA A 68 -12.73 -5.78 15.56
C ALA A 68 -13.85 -5.02 14.84
N VAL A 69 -15.03 -5.64 14.64
CA VAL A 69 -16.17 -5.01 13.95
C VAL A 69 -16.75 -3.86 14.77
N VAL A 70 -16.98 -4.07 16.07
CA VAL A 70 -17.50 -3.02 16.96
C VAL A 70 -16.52 -1.86 17.07
N GLY A 71 -15.22 -2.15 17.20
CA GLY A 71 -14.17 -1.14 17.21
C GLY A 71 -14.12 -0.35 15.91
N TYR A 72 -14.19 -1.02 14.76
CA TYR A 72 -14.21 -0.37 13.45
C TYR A 72 -15.41 0.56 13.28
N VAL A 73 -16.62 0.07 13.56
CA VAL A 73 -17.86 0.86 13.46
C VAL A 73 -17.84 2.02 14.45
N GLY A 74 -17.42 1.79 15.70
CA GLY A 74 -17.31 2.85 16.71
C GLY A 74 -16.36 3.97 16.31
N ILE A 75 -15.16 3.62 15.83
CA ILE A 75 -14.18 4.62 15.35
C ILE A 75 -14.69 5.33 14.09
N ALA A 76 -15.36 4.62 13.18
CA ALA A 76 -15.96 5.23 11.99
C ALA A 76 -17.03 6.27 12.34
N ILE A 77 -17.87 6.01 13.35
CA ILE A 77 -18.87 6.96 13.86
C ILE A 77 -18.19 8.19 14.46
N ILE A 78 -17.19 7.98 15.32
CA ILE A 78 -16.43 9.08 15.95
C ILE A 78 -15.75 9.94 14.88
N SER A 79 -15.11 9.31 13.89
CA SER A 79 -14.46 9.99 12.77
C SER A 79 -15.46 10.78 11.92
N SER A 80 -16.63 10.20 11.63
CA SER A 80 -17.71 10.86 10.87
C SER A 80 -18.28 12.08 11.59
N ALA A 81 -18.26 12.10 12.92
CA ALA A 81 -18.69 13.25 13.72
C ALA A 81 -17.58 14.32 13.85
N THR A 82 -16.33 13.92 14.05
CA THR A 82 -15.22 14.83 14.38
C THR A 82 -14.58 15.49 13.17
N LEU A 83 -14.36 14.76 12.08
CA LEU A 83 -13.67 15.29 10.90
C LEU A 83 -14.38 16.47 10.24
N PRO A 84 -15.73 16.54 10.14
CA PRO A 84 -16.41 17.71 9.60
C PRO A 84 -16.18 18.99 10.42
N HIS A 85 -15.87 18.88 11.72
CA HIS A 85 -15.52 20.04 12.54
C HIS A 85 -14.12 20.57 12.25
N ILE A 86 -13.18 19.68 11.89
CA ILE A 86 -11.79 20.04 11.56
C ILE A 86 -11.70 20.51 10.11
N PHE A 87 -12.38 19.81 9.20
CA PHE A 87 -12.43 20.08 7.77
C PHE A 87 -13.89 20.29 7.32
N PRO A 88 -14.44 21.52 7.45
CA PRO A 88 -15.83 21.81 7.11
C PRO A 88 -16.29 21.38 5.69
N PRO A 89 -15.43 21.43 4.64
CA PRO A 89 -15.79 20.91 3.32
C PRO A 89 -16.04 19.40 3.28
N LEU A 90 -15.45 18.62 4.20
CA LEU A 90 -15.62 17.17 4.29
C LEU A 90 -16.83 16.83 5.17
N LYS A 91 -18.01 16.80 4.54
CA LYS A 91 -19.27 16.43 5.20
C LYS A 91 -19.27 14.96 5.64
N TRP A 92 -20.05 14.67 6.69
CA TRP A 92 -20.15 13.36 7.34
C TRP A 92 -20.45 12.21 6.36
N TYR A 93 -21.29 12.44 5.36
CA TYR A 93 -21.68 11.40 4.41
C TYR A 93 -20.53 10.96 3.48
N TYR A 94 -19.57 11.86 3.16
CA TYR A 94 -18.36 11.48 2.42
C TYR A 94 -17.52 10.50 3.24
N ILE A 95 -17.41 10.76 4.55
CA ILE A 95 -16.64 9.94 5.48
C ILE A 95 -17.26 8.55 5.61
N VAL A 96 -18.59 8.47 5.75
CA VAL A 96 -19.30 7.18 5.78
C VAL A 96 -19.01 6.35 4.54
N VAL A 97 -19.04 6.95 3.35
CA VAL A 97 -18.71 6.25 2.08
C VAL A 97 -17.25 5.80 2.05
N ILE A 98 -16.31 6.62 2.53
CA ILE A 98 -14.90 6.24 2.66
C ILE A 98 -14.76 5.01 3.56
N TYR A 99 -15.35 5.01 4.75
CA TYR A 99 -15.31 3.86 5.67
C TYR A 99 -16.04 2.64 5.11
N LEU A 100 -17.08 2.80 4.28
CA LEU A 100 -17.72 1.66 3.63
C LEU A 100 -16.79 0.99 2.60
N CYS A 101 -16.06 1.80 1.81
CA CYS A 101 -15.16 1.31 0.77
C CYS A 101 -13.77 0.89 1.30
N ALA A 102 -13.35 1.42 2.44
CA ALA A 102 -12.00 1.27 2.96
C ALA A 102 -11.58 -0.19 3.23
N PRO A 103 -12.41 -1.10 3.78
CA PRO A 103 -11.99 -2.49 4.02
C PRO A 103 -11.61 -3.23 2.75
N THR A 104 -12.34 -3.00 1.65
CA THR A 104 -12.03 -3.60 0.35
C THR A 104 -10.70 -3.07 -0.18
N LEU A 105 -10.47 -1.76 -0.11
CA LEU A 105 -9.22 -1.14 -0.58
C LEU A 105 -8.02 -1.52 0.32
N ALA A 106 -8.25 -1.62 1.63
CA ALA A 106 -7.28 -2.08 2.61
C ALA A 106 -6.84 -3.52 2.31
N PHE A 107 -7.78 -4.42 2.00
CA PHE A 107 -7.45 -5.77 1.54
C PHE A 107 -6.62 -5.73 0.25
N CYS A 108 -7.04 -4.95 -0.75
CA CYS A 108 -6.32 -4.85 -2.03
C CYS A 108 -4.87 -4.38 -1.83
N ASN A 109 -4.65 -3.42 -0.93
CA ASN A 109 -3.32 -2.93 -0.60
C ASN A 109 -2.51 -3.94 0.20
N ALA A 110 -3.08 -4.55 1.24
CA ALA A 110 -2.39 -5.54 2.07
C ALA A 110 -2.00 -6.79 1.25
N TYR A 111 -2.88 -7.23 0.35
CA TYR A 111 -2.58 -8.29 -0.61
C TYR A 111 -1.41 -7.91 -1.52
N GLY A 112 -1.45 -6.70 -2.08
CA GLY A 112 -0.40 -6.24 -2.97
C GLY A 112 0.94 -6.08 -2.29
N CYS A 113 0.92 -5.46 -1.13
CA CYS A 113 2.09 -5.36 -0.29
C CYS A 113 2.63 -6.74 0.12
N GLY A 114 1.76 -7.71 0.40
CA GLY A 114 2.16 -9.09 0.67
C GLY A 114 2.83 -9.79 -0.52
N LEU A 115 2.50 -9.41 -1.77
CA LEU A 115 3.10 -9.95 -2.98
C LEU A 115 4.39 -9.27 -3.40
N THR A 116 4.45 -7.94 -3.26
CA THR A 116 5.50 -7.11 -3.86
C THR A 116 6.38 -6.42 -2.83
N ASP A 117 6.11 -6.62 -1.54
CA ASP A 117 6.75 -5.91 -0.42
C ASP A 117 6.59 -4.38 -0.51
N TRP A 118 5.51 -3.91 -1.13
CA TRP A 118 5.30 -2.50 -1.39
C TRP A 118 3.87 -2.04 -1.10
N SER A 119 3.73 -1.03 -0.25
CA SER A 119 2.43 -0.41 0.05
C SER A 119 2.10 0.66 -1.00
N LEU A 120 0.96 0.50 -1.65
CA LEU A 120 0.41 1.44 -2.64
C LEU A 120 -0.65 2.36 -2.03
N ALA A 121 -0.64 2.53 -0.70
CA ALA A 121 -1.57 3.38 0.03
C ALA A 121 -1.75 4.80 -0.57
N PRO A 122 -0.68 5.50 -1.04
CA PRO A 122 -0.85 6.80 -1.70
C PRO A 122 -1.72 6.75 -2.97
N THR A 123 -1.69 5.64 -3.70
CA THR A 123 -2.52 5.45 -4.90
C THR A 123 -4.00 5.35 -4.51
N TYR A 124 -4.32 4.58 -3.46
CA TYR A 124 -5.69 4.47 -2.95
C TYR A 124 -6.19 5.78 -2.32
N GLY A 125 -5.32 6.51 -1.62
CA GLY A 125 -5.63 7.87 -1.14
C GLY A 125 -5.93 8.83 -2.29
N THR A 126 -5.17 8.75 -3.38
CA THR A 126 -5.42 9.54 -4.58
C THR A 126 -6.76 9.19 -5.22
N LEU A 127 -7.16 7.91 -5.25
CA LEU A 127 -8.50 7.51 -5.69
C LEU A 127 -9.62 8.11 -4.81
N ALA A 128 -9.43 8.14 -3.49
CA ALA A 128 -10.35 8.83 -2.57
C ALA A 128 -10.40 10.34 -2.85
N THR A 129 -9.26 10.94 -3.19
CA THR A 129 -9.17 12.36 -3.60
C THR A 129 -10.01 12.62 -4.85
N PHE A 130 -9.85 11.82 -5.91
CA PHE A 130 -10.59 11.98 -7.16
C PHE A 130 -12.10 11.81 -6.95
N THR A 131 -12.50 10.78 -6.21
CA THR A 131 -13.92 10.47 -6.00
C THR A 131 -14.63 11.52 -5.14
N ILE A 132 -14.06 11.87 -3.98
CA ILE A 132 -14.66 12.85 -3.06
C ILE A 132 -14.48 14.29 -3.56
N GLY A 133 -13.32 14.60 -4.17
CA GLY A 133 -13.06 15.90 -4.77
C GLY A 133 -14.04 16.21 -5.91
N ALA A 134 -14.25 15.25 -6.82
CA ALA A 134 -15.23 15.39 -7.90
C ALA A 134 -16.66 15.53 -7.36
N TRP A 135 -17.01 14.75 -6.33
CA TRP A 135 -18.35 14.77 -5.76
C TRP A 135 -18.66 16.07 -4.98
N ALA A 136 -17.69 16.59 -4.22
CA ALA A 136 -17.85 17.85 -3.51
C ALA A 136 -17.88 19.06 -4.46
N GLY A 137 -17.13 18.99 -5.56
CA GLY A 137 -17.07 20.05 -6.57
C GLY A 137 -16.33 21.31 -6.12
N SER A 138 -16.00 22.17 -7.09
CA SER A 138 -15.19 23.37 -6.85
C SER A 138 -15.88 24.36 -5.91
N SER A 139 -17.20 24.53 -6.07
CA SER A 139 -18.01 25.49 -5.32
C SER A 139 -18.13 25.20 -3.81
N HIS A 140 -17.85 23.97 -3.37
CA HIS A 140 -17.97 23.58 -1.96
C HIS A 140 -16.62 23.21 -1.33
N GLY A 141 -15.51 23.71 -1.87
CA GLY A 141 -14.18 23.42 -1.33
C GLY A 141 -13.72 21.99 -1.57
N GLY A 142 -14.09 21.40 -2.71
CA GLY A 142 -13.77 20.01 -3.05
C GLY A 142 -12.28 19.67 -3.01
N VAL A 143 -11.39 20.66 -3.20
CA VAL A 143 -9.93 20.43 -3.11
C VAL A 143 -9.53 20.06 -1.67
N LEU A 144 -10.08 20.76 -0.68
CA LEU A 144 -9.84 20.49 0.74
C LEU A 144 -10.53 19.17 1.15
N ALA A 145 -11.77 18.95 0.70
CA ALA A 145 -12.49 17.71 0.98
C ALA A 145 -11.76 16.49 0.41
N GLY A 146 -11.28 16.57 -0.83
CA GLY A 146 -10.50 15.51 -1.49
C GLY A 146 -9.18 15.23 -0.78
N LEU A 147 -8.43 16.25 -0.37
CA LEU A 147 -7.18 16.08 0.38
C LEU A 147 -7.41 15.47 1.77
N ALA A 148 -8.47 15.89 2.48
CA ALA A 148 -8.82 15.30 3.76
C ALA A 148 -9.25 13.83 3.59
N ALA A 149 -10.07 13.52 2.58
CA ALA A 149 -10.46 12.16 2.22
C ALA A 149 -9.25 11.28 1.86
N CYS A 150 -8.27 11.86 1.14
CA CYS A 150 -6.99 11.22 0.85
C CYS A 150 -6.29 10.77 2.12
N GLY A 151 -6.14 11.68 3.08
CA GLY A 151 -5.48 11.41 4.36
C GLY A 151 -6.17 10.29 5.13
N VAL A 152 -7.50 10.31 5.20
CA VAL A 152 -8.28 9.25 5.88
C VAL A 152 -8.05 7.90 5.21
N MET A 153 -8.22 7.81 3.89
CA MET A 153 -8.06 6.56 3.16
C MET A 153 -6.62 6.04 3.23
N LEU A 154 -5.64 6.91 3.05
CA LEU A 154 -4.22 6.57 3.08
C LEU A 154 -3.84 5.93 4.42
N ASN A 155 -4.26 6.54 5.54
CA ASN A 155 -3.97 5.98 6.87
C ASN A 155 -4.62 4.62 7.07
N ILE A 156 -5.91 4.46 6.73
CA ILE A 156 -6.60 3.16 6.90
C ILE A 156 -5.89 2.07 6.10
N VAL A 157 -5.60 2.35 4.83
CA VAL A 157 -5.04 1.38 3.88
C VAL A 157 -3.56 1.07 4.17
N SER A 158 -2.78 2.06 4.64
CA SER A 158 -1.40 1.83 5.09
C SER A 158 -1.38 1.00 6.36
N THR A 159 -2.09 1.42 7.41
CA THR A 159 -2.08 0.73 8.71
C THR A 159 -2.57 -0.72 8.59
N ALA A 160 -3.55 -0.99 7.72
CA ALA A 160 -4.00 -2.36 7.47
C ALA A 160 -2.92 -3.24 6.80
N SER A 161 -2.12 -2.65 5.89
CA SER A 161 -1.01 -3.33 5.23
C SER A 161 0.14 -3.59 6.20
N ASP A 162 0.52 -2.58 6.98
CA ASP A 162 1.61 -2.66 7.95
C ASP A 162 1.28 -3.70 9.03
N LEU A 163 0.04 -3.66 9.57
CA LEU A 163 -0.43 -4.64 10.55
C LEU A 163 -0.45 -6.08 9.99
N MET A 164 -0.71 -6.25 8.69
CA MET A 164 -0.64 -7.57 8.05
C MET A 164 0.81 -8.09 7.97
N GLN A 165 1.78 -7.21 7.69
CA GLN A 165 3.20 -7.56 7.74
C GLN A 165 3.65 -7.89 9.17
N ASP A 166 3.20 -7.12 10.15
CA ASP A 166 3.46 -7.39 11.56
C ASP A 166 2.90 -8.75 11.96
N PHE A 167 1.64 -9.05 11.63
CA PHE A 167 1.05 -10.36 11.91
C PHE A 167 1.77 -11.51 11.20
N LYS A 168 2.27 -11.32 9.97
CA LYS A 168 3.10 -12.31 9.30
C LYS A 168 4.42 -12.53 10.06
N THR A 169 5.06 -11.46 10.52
CA THR A 169 6.27 -11.54 11.34
C THR A 169 5.98 -12.21 12.68
N GLY A 170 4.87 -11.88 13.32
CA GLY A 170 4.39 -12.53 14.55
C GLY A 170 4.13 -14.01 14.36
N TYR A 171 3.48 -14.40 13.26
CA TYR A 171 3.27 -15.79 12.89
C TYR A 171 4.59 -16.55 12.72
N MET A 172 5.59 -15.95 12.06
CA MET A 172 6.91 -16.57 11.86
C MET A 172 7.73 -16.67 13.15
N THR A 173 7.63 -15.68 14.02
CA THR A 173 8.35 -15.59 15.31
C THR A 173 7.60 -16.22 16.49
N MET A 174 6.39 -16.74 16.25
CA MET A 174 5.46 -17.25 17.27
C MET A 174 5.08 -16.20 18.34
N ALA A 175 5.12 -14.91 17.98
CA ALA A 175 4.66 -13.83 18.84
C ALA A 175 3.12 -13.75 18.84
N SER A 176 2.54 -13.32 19.96
CA SER A 176 1.09 -13.20 20.12
C SER A 176 0.51 -12.08 19.24
N PRO A 177 -0.49 -12.35 18.37
CA PRO A 177 -1.13 -11.34 17.53
C PRO A 177 -1.80 -10.21 18.34
N ARG A 178 -2.33 -10.53 19.53
CA ARG A 178 -2.89 -9.53 20.45
C ARG A 178 -1.86 -8.53 20.92
N SER A 179 -0.67 -9.00 21.30
CA SER A 179 0.42 -8.12 21.72
C SER A 179 0.84 -7.20 20.58
N MET A 180 0.95 -7.71 19.35
CA MET A 180 1.28 -6.87 18.18
C MET A 180 0.21 -5.80 17.92
N PHE A 181 -1.07 -6.16 17.99
CA PHE A 181 -2.16 -5.19 17.86
C PHE A 181 -2.13 -4.11 18.95
N VAL A 182 -1.91 -4.50 20.22
CA VAL A 182 -1.80 -3.54 21.33
C VAL A 182 -0.59 -2.61 21.13
N SER A 183 0.56 -3.15 20.70
CA SER A 183 1.73 -2.35 20.36
C SER A 183 1.43 -1.35 19.24
N GLN A 184 0.70 -1.76 18.20
CA GLN A 184 0.29 -0.87 17.10
C GLN A 184 -0.63 0.27 17.60
N VAL A 185 -1.56 -0.03 18.50
CA VAL A 185 -2.44 0.97 19.12
C VAL A 185 -1.63 1.97 19.94
N ILE A 186 -0.68 1.51 20.76
CA ILE A 186 0.20 2.38 21.55
C ILE A 186 1.06 3.25 20.63
N GLY A 187 1.68 2.67 19.61
CA GLY A 187 2.48 3.41 18.63
C GLY A 187 1.68 4.48 17.89
N THR A 188 0.45 4.14 17.49
CA THR A 188 -0.48 5.10 16.86
C THR A 188 -0.85 6.23 17.80
N ALA A 189 -1.13 5.93 19.07
CA ALA A 189 -1.46 6.93 20.09
C ALA A 189 -0.28 7.89 20.34
N MET A 190 0.95 7.36 20.42
CA MET A 190 2.16 8.16 20.51
C MET A 190 2.34 9.04 19.27
N GLY A 191 2.11 8.50 18.06
CA GLY A 191 2.17 9.24 16.80
C GLY A 191 1.20 10.43 16.75
N CYS A 192 -0.01 10.27 17.31
CA CYS A 192 -1.00 11.35 17.40
C CYS A 192 -0.52 12.57 18.21
N VAL A 193 0.45 12.38 19.11
CA VAL A 193 1.04 13.47 19.92
C VAL A 193 2.35 13.95 19.31
N ILE A 194 3.25 13.02 18.96
CA ILE A 194 4.60 13.33 18.49
C ILE A 194 4.55 14.01 17.12
N SER A 195 3.77 13.49 16.17
CA SER A 195 3.77 14.01 14.79
C SER A 195 3.30 15.46 14.70
N PRO A 196 2.18 15.89 15.35
CA PRO A 196 1.81 17.31 15.38
C PRO A 196 2.83 18.19 16.09
N CYS A 197 3.43 17.73 17.20
CA CYS A 197 4.44 18.49 17.93
C CYS A 197 5.68 18.78 17.08
N VAL A 198 6.18 17.77 16.36
CA VAL A 198 7.29 17.94 15.42
C VAL A 198 6.89 18.86 14.27
N PHE A 199 5.71 18.65 13.67
CA PHE A 199 5.21 19.51 12.60
C PHE A 199 5.13 20.99 13.04
N TRP A 200 4.61 21.27 14.23
CA TRP A 200 4.52 22.61 14.79
C TRP A 200 5.89 23.25 15.03
N LEU A 201 6.90 22.48 15.42
CA LEU A 201 8.28 22.95 15.54
C LEU A 201 8.78 23.42 14.18
N PHE A 202 8.64 22.60 13.14
CA PHE A 202 9.07 22.98 11.78
C PHE A 202 8.36 24.23 11.27
N VAL A 203 7.04 24.34 11.48
CA VAL A 203 6.25 25.51 11.06
C VAL A 203 6.71 26.78 11.79
N LYS A 204 7.02 26.70 13.09
CA LYS A 204 7.48 27.86 13.88
C LYS A 204 8.94 28.25 13.59
N THR A 205 9.81 27.28 13.33
CA THR A 205 11.24 27.52 13.13
C THR A 205 11.56 27.97 11.70
N PHE A 206 10.83 27.46 10.70
CA PHE A 206 11.10 27.75 9.29
C PHE A 206 9.93 28.50 8.63
N HIS A 207 10.07 29.83 8.50
CA HIS A 207 9.04 30.72 7.95
C HIS A 207 8.76 30.55 6.43
N GLY A 208 9.26 29.48 5.81
CA GLY A 208 9.04 29.15 4.40
C GLY A 208 8.70 27.68 4.17
N LEU A 209 8.32 26.92 5.20
CA LEU A 209 8.01 25.49 5.09
C LEU A 209 6.99 25.25 3.96
N GLY A 210 7.35 24.41 2.99
CA GLY A 210 6.49 24.08 1.85
C GLY A 210 6.58 25.04 0.66
N VAL A 211 7.24 26.19 0.80
CA VAL A 211 7.37 27.18 -0.28
C VAL A 211 8.48 26.77 -1.26
N PRO A 212 8.24 26.79 -2.58
CA PRO A 212 9.29 26.56 -3.58
C PRO A 212 10.46 27.53 -3.39
N GLY A 213 11.68 27.02 -3.32
CA GLY A 213 12.89 27.82 -3.10
C GLY A 213 13.23 28.14 -1.63
N SER A 214 12.43 27.67 -0.68
CA SER A 214 12.81 27.67 0.74
C SER A 214 13.80 26.55 1.07
N ALA A 215 14.34 26.56 2.29
CA ALA A 215 15.18 25.48 2.81
C ALA A 215 14.45 24.12 2.87
N TYR A 216 13.12 24.12 2.99
CA TYR A 216 12.28 22.92 3.09
C TYR A 216 11.10 23.03 2.13
N PRO A 217 11.33 22.86 0.81
CA PRO A 217 10.24 22.85 -0.15
C PRO A 217 9.36 21.60 0.09
N GLY A 218 8.06 21.73 -0.18
CA GLY A 218 7.07 20.66 -0.02
C GLY A 218 6.67 20.05 -1.37
N PRO A 219 7.55 19.31 -2.08
CA PRO A 219 7.26 18.83 -3.43
C PRO A 219 6.05 17.89 -3.44
N TYR A 220 5.93 17.01 -2.45
CA TYR A 220 4.79 16.12 -2.29
C TYR A 220 3.48 16.86 -2.01
N ALA A 221 3.52 17.97 -1.26
CA ALA A 221 2.34 18.79 -1.00
C ALA A 221 1.83 19.45 -2.29
N ALA A 222 2.73 19.92 -3.16
CA ALA A 222 2.37 20.45 -4.46
C ALA A 222 1.74 19.37 -5.37
N VAL A 223 2.30 18.17 -5.40
CA VAL A 223 1.74 17.04 -6.16
C VAL A 223 0.35 16.67 -5.63
N ALA A 224 0.18 16.51 -4.33
CA ALA A 224 -1.12 16.19 -3.71
C ALA A 224 -2.17 17.26 -4.01
N ARG A 225 -1.81 18.54 -3.90
CA ARG A 225 -2.68 19.66 -4.26
C ARG A 225 -3.13 19.59 -5.72
N ASN A 226 -2.20 19.36 -6.65
CA ASN A 226 -2.52 19.28 -8.07
C ASN A 226 -3.42 18.08 -8.38
N MET A 227 -3.19 16.92 -7.75
CA MET A 227 -4.08 15.76 -7.87
C MET A 227 -5.48 16.07 -7.35
N SER A 228 -5.60 16.84 -6.27
CA SER A 228 -6.90 17.23 -5.73
C SER A 228 -7.64 18.24 -6.62
N ILE A 229 -6.92 19.18 -7.25
CA ILE A 229 -7.50 20.09 -8.25
C ILE A 229 -8.02 19.30 -9.44
N LEU A 230 -7.24 18.36 -9.99
CA LEU A 230 -7.70 17.45 -11.05
C LEU A 230 -8.91 16.63 -10.62
N GLY A 231 -8.95 16.21 -9.34
CA GLY A 231 -10.11 15.55 -8.75
C GLY A 231 -11.38 16.38 -8.84
N VAL A 232 -11.29 17.67 -8.53
CA VAL A 232 -12.41 18.61 -8.52
C VAL A 232 -12.86 19.01 -9.93
N GLU A 233 -11.91 19.24 -10.84
CA GLU A 233 -12.21 19.54 -12.26
C GLU A 233 -12.83 18.32 -12.97
N GLY A 234 -12.65 17.13 -12.39
CA GLY A 234 -13.28 15.90 -12.82
C GLY A 234 -12.64 15.32 -14.08
N PHE A 235 -13.35 14.37 -14.70
CA PHE A 235 -12.81 13.60 -15.82
C PHE A 235 -12.52 14.43 -17.09
N SER A 236 -13.12 15.62 -17.21
CA SER A 236 -12.89 16.53 -18.33
C SER A 236 -11.49 17.15 -18.34
N ALA A 237 -10.82 17.22 -17.18
CA ALA A 237 -9.45 17.72 -17.06
C ALA A 237 -8.38 16.65 -17.34
N LEU A 238 -8.76 15.37 -17.44
CA LEU A 238 -7.82 14.30 -17.75
C LEU A 238 -7.41 14.32 -19.23
N PRO A 239 -6.17 13.90 -19.56
CA PRO A 239 -5.74 13.76 -20.94
C PRO A 239 -6.68 12.90 -21.78
N ARG A 240 -6.80 13.21 -23.08
CA ARG A 240 -7.61 12.43 -24.02
C ARG A 240 -7.21 10.95 -23.95
N HIS A 241 -8.20 10.06 -23.90
CA HIS A 241 -8.07 8.60 -23.73
C HIS A 241 -7.55 8.10 -22.37
N CYS A 242 -7.31 8.96 -21.36
CA CYS A 242 -6.87 8.52 -20.04
C CYS A 242 -7.85 7.52 -19.40
N LEU A 243 -9.15 7.83 -19.38
CA LEU A 243 -10.17 6.92 -18.86
C LEU A 243 -10.27 5.61 -19.66
N THR A 244 -10.17 5.69 -20.99
CA THR A 244 -10.15 4.50 -21.84
C THR A 244 -8.99 3.58 -21.46
N LEU A 245 -7.79 4.13 -21.26
CA LEU A 245 -6.63 3.36 -20.79
C LEU A 245 -6.86 2.80 -19.39
N CYS A 246 -7.42 3.58 -18.46
CA CYS A 246 -7.77 3.09 -17.11
C CYS A 246 -8.69 1.86 -17.18
N TYR A 247 -9.76 1.90 -17.98
CA TYR A 247 -10.67 0.78 -18.15
C TYR A 247 -10.01 -0.42 -18.84
N VAL A 248 -9.23 -0.20 -19.91
CA VAL A 248 -8.50 -1.27 -20.61
C VAL A 248 -7.53 -1.97 -19.67
N PHE A 249 -6.74 -1.23 -18.90
CA PHE A 249 -5.79 -1.80 -17.94
C PHE A 249 -6.46 -2.37 -16.69
N PHE A 250 -7.67 -1.93 -16.34
CA PHE A 250 -8.46 -2.52 -15.27
C PHE A 250 -9.01 -3.89 -15.71
N ILE A 251 -9.71 -3.93 -16.84
CA ILE A 251 -10.27 -5.16 -17.42
C ILE A 251 -9.15 -6.14 -17.76
N GLY A 252 -8.06 -5.66 -18.35
CA GLY A 252 -6.89 -6.47 -18.65
C GLY A 252 -6.30 -7.15 -17.42
N ALA A 253 -6.20 -6.45 -16.28
CA ALA A 253 -5.73 -7.06 -15.03
C ALA A 253 -6.69 -8.14 -14.49
N VAL A 254 -8.00 -7.92 -14.60
CA VAL A 254 -9.01 -8.92 -14.22
C VAL A 254 -8.91 -10.15 -15.11
N VAL A 255 -8.82 -9.95 -16.43
CA VAL A 255 -8.69 -11.04 -17.42
C VAL A 255 -7.41 -11.84 -17.23
N ILE A 256 -6.27 -11.18 -17.02
CA ILE A 256 -4.99 -11.86 -16.77
C ILE A 256 -5.09 -12.77 -15.53
N ASN A 257 -5.68 -12.28 -14.44
CA ASN A 257 -5.86 -13.09 -13.24
C ASN A 257 -6.86 -14.24 -13.44
N ALA A 258 -7.96 -14.00 -14.17
CA ALA A 258 -8.92 -15.04 -14.51
C ALA A 258 -8.28 -16.16 -15.36
N ILE A 259 -7.47 -15.79 -16.36
CA ILE A 259 -6.71 -16.75 -17.17
C ILE A 259 -5.71 -17.49 -16.27
N ARG A 260 -4.97 -16.78 -15.41
CA ARG A 260 -3.99 -17.37 -14.49
C ARG A 260 -4.61 -18.41 -13.55
N ASP A 261 -5.84 -18.18 -13.10
CA ASP A 261 -6.59 -19.12 -12.25
C ASP A 261 -7.23 -20.29 -13.02
N ALA A 262 -7.68 -20.05 -14.25
CA ALA A 262 -8.28 -21.08 -15.10
C ALA A 262 -7.24 -22.05 -15.67
N VAL A 263 -6.01 -21.57 -15.83
CA VAL A 263 -4.90 -22.32 -16.39
C VAL A 263 -4.16 -23.09 -15.29
N GLY A 264 -3.75 -24.33 -15.57
CA GLY A 264 -3.04 -25.18 -14.62
C GLY A 264 -1.74 -24.53 -14.08
N LYS A 265 -1.28 -24.98 -12.90
CA LYS A 265 -0.11 -24.42 -12.18
C LYS A 265 1.15 -24.32 -13.04
N ASP A 266 1.31 -25.22 -14.01
CA ASP A 266 2.46 -25.25 -14.92
C ASP A 266 2.48 -24.18 -16.00
N VAL A 267 1.33 -23.60 -16.34
CA VAL A 267 1.31 -22.49 -17.30
C VAL A 267 1.08 -21.16 -16.58
N ALA A 268 0.40 -21.18 -15.43
CA ALA A 268 0.21 -20.02 -14.56
C ALA A 268 1.53 -19.37 -14.06
N LYS A 269 2.62 -20.15 -13.99
CA LYS A 269 3.97 -19.67 -13.62
C LYS A 269 4.62 -18.74 -14.66
N TYR A 270 4.15 -18.74 -15.91
CA TYR A 270 4.64 -17.84 -16.96
C TYR A 270 3.75 -16.60 -17.15
N ILE A 271 2.59 -16.56 -16.52
CA ILE A 271 1.66 -15.43 -16.63
C ILE A 271 2.08 -14.37 -15.61
N PRO A 272 2.36 -13.13 -16.05
CA PRO A 272 2.81 -12.08 -15.15
C PRO A 272 1.67 -11.65 -14.21
N ILE A 273 2.05 -11.18 -13.02
CA ILE A 273 1.10 -10.68 -12.02
C ILE A 273 0.83 -9.20 -12.32
N PRO A 274 -0.41 -8.80 -12.67
CA PRO A 274 -0.72 -7.42 -13.04
C PRO A 274 -0.34 -6.38 -11.97
N MET A 275 -0.42 -6.75 -10.70
CA MET A 275 0.01 -5.88 -9.60
C MET A 275 1.51 -5.61 -9.60
N ALA A 276 2.34 -6.65 -9.76
CA ALA A 276 3.79 -6.51 -9.85
C ALA A 276 4.22 -5.71 -11.09
N MET A 277 3.51 -5.89 -12.22
CA MET A 277 3.74 -5.09 -13.43
C MET A 277 3.43 -3.61 -13.22
N ALA A 278 2.47 -3.26 -12.37
CA ALA A 278 2.00 -1.88 -12.22
C ALA A 278 2.97 -0.98 -11.44
N ILE A 279 3.78 -1.54 -10.53
CA ILE A 279 4.68 -0.77 -9.65
C ILE A 279 5.73 0.00 -10.44
N PRO A 280 6.46 -0.61 -11.41
CA PRO A 280 7.45 0.14 -12.17
C PRO A 280 6.83 1.16 -13.14
N PHE A 281 5.60 0.94 -13.62
CA PHE A 281 4.87 1.99 -14.36
C PHE A 281 4.53 3.20 -13.48
N TYR A 282 4.41 3.00 -12.16
CA TYR A 282 4.13 4.06 -11.20
C TYR A 282 5.41 4.78 -10.75
N LEU A 283 6.47 4.05 -10.39
CA LEU A 283 7.71 4.61 -9.85
C LEU A 283 8.69 5.06 -10.94
N GLY A 284 8.76 4.34 -12.05
CA GLY A 284 9.69 4.60 -13.15
C GLY A 284 10.58 3.40 -13.49
N SER A 285 11.37 3.56 -14.55
CA SER A 285 12.18 2.49 -15.12
C SER A 285 13.34 2.05 -14.22
N TYR A 286 13.88 2.95 -13.39
CA TYR A 286 14.99 2.63 -12.47
C TYR A 286 14.65 1.44 -11.58
N PHE A 287 13.43 1.44 -11.02
CA PHE A 287 12.94 0.36 -10.17
C PHE A 287 12.86 -0.98 -10.91
N THR A 288 12.52 -0.97 -12.21
CA THR A 288 12.51 -2.19 -13.03
C THR A 288 13.92 -2.76 -13.19
N ILE A 289 14.90 -1.88 -13.42
CA ILE A 289 16.30 -2.26 -13.61
C ILE A 289 16.85 -2.87 -12.32
N ASP A 290 16.58 -2.24 -11.18
CA ASP A 290 17.04 -2.72 -9.87
C ASP A 290 16.42 -4.08 -9.52
N MET A 291 15.10 -4.25 -9.71
CA MET A 291 14.44 -5.55 -9.51
C MET A 291 14.99 -6.63 -10.44
N CYS A 292 15.25 -6.31 -11.71
CA CYS A 292 15.82 -7.24 -12.67
C CYS A 292 17.22 -7.68 -12.26
N LEU A 293 18.06 -6.74 -11.83
CA LEU A 293 19.43 -7.02 -11.37
C LEU A 293 19.41 -7.88 -10.10
N GLY A 294 18.61 -7.51 -9.10
CA GLY A 294 18.45 -8.30 -7.87
C GLY A 294 17.93 -9.71 -8.14
N SER A 295 16.95 -9.86 -9.02
CA SER A 295 16.42 -11.16 -9.43
C SER A 295 17.45 -12.01 -10.16
N LEU A 296 18.28 -11.40 -11.02
CA LEU A 296 19.35 -12.09 -11.73
C LEU A 296 20.43 -12.59 -10.76
N ILE A 297 20.83 -11.78 -9.79
CA ILE A 297 21.78 -12.16 -8.73
C ILE A 297 21.24 -13.36 -7.95
N LEU A 298 19.98 -13.29 -7.49
CA LEU A 298 19.36 -14.39 -6.77
C LEU A 298 19.20 -15.65 -7.62
N PHE A 299 18.89 -15.50 -8.92
CA PHE A 299 18.78 -16.61 -9.84
C PHE A 299 20.12 -17.34 -10.05
N ILE A 300 21.21 -16.58 -10.26
CA ILE A 300 22.56 -17.15 -10.39
C ILE A 300 22.97 -17.83 -9.09
N TRP A 301 22.73 -17.19 -7.94
CA TRP A 301 23.04 -17.78 -6.63
C TRP A 301 22.25 -19.06 -6.38
N GLY A 302 20.94 -19.09 -6.67
CA GLY A 302 20.10 -20.28 -6.53
C GLY A 302 20.49 -21.42 -7.48
N LYS A 303 21.13 -21.13 -8.62
CA LYS A 303 21.69 -22.15 -9.52
C LYS A 303 23.00 -22.75 -8.98
N ILE A 304 23.77 -21.98 -8.22
CA ILE A 304 25.05 -22.42 -7.63
C ILE A 304 24.79 -23.18 -6.33
N ASP A 305 24.06 -22.57 -5.39
CA ASP A 305 23.78 -23.13 -4.07
C ASP A 305 22.37 -22.72 -3.62
N LYS A 306 21.40 -23.60 -3.90
CA LYS A 306 19.99 -23.39 -3.57
C LYS A 306 19.78 -23.24 -2.06
N ALA A 307 20.47 -24.03 -1.24
CA ALA A 307 20.26 -24.03 0.21
C ALA A 307 20.72 -22.71 0.85
N LYS A 308 21.88 -22.18 0.42
CA LYS A 308 22.34 -20.86 0.90
C LYS A 308 21.51 -19.71 0.34
N ALA A 309 21.11 -19.78 -0.92
CA ALA A 309 20.27 -18.73 -1.51
C ALA A 309 18.91 -18.63 -0.80
N ASP A 310 18.28 -19.77 -0.49
CA ASP A 310 16.99 -19.79 0.22
C ASP A 310 17.13 -19.31 1.69
N ALA A 311 18.27 -19.60 2.35
CA ALA A 311 18.50 -19.19 3.73
C ALA A 311 18.96 -17.73 3.91
N TYR A 312 19.88 -17.25 3.05
CA TYR A 312 20.52 -15.94 3.20
C TYR A 312 20.03 -14.89 2.21
N GLY A 313 19.30 -15.28 1.16
CA GLY A 313 18.78 -14.36 0.15
C GLY A 313 17.99 -13.19 0.75
N PRO A 314 16.98 -13.45 1.61
CA PRO A 314 16.23 -12.38 2.28
C PRO A 314 17.13 -11.49 3.16
N ALA A 315 18.10 -12.07 3.86
CA ALA A 315 19.02 -11.33 4.72
C ALA A 315 19.90 -10.36 3.90
N VAL A 316 20.48 -10.83 2.80
CA VAL A 316 21.28 -9.98 1.90
C VAL A 316 20.44 -8.88 1.26
N ALA A 317 19.24 -9.22 0.76
CA ALA A 317 18.31 -8.24 0.20
C ALA A 317 17.95 -7.15 1.21
N SER A 318 17.59 -7.53 2.44
CA SER A 318 17.30 -6.58 3.52
C SER A 318 18.50 -5.69 3.87
N GLY A 319 19.72 -6.25 3.83
CA GLY A 319 20.97 -5.52 4.07
C GLY A 319 21.25 -4.48 2.98
N LEU A 320 20.98 -4.80 1.71
CA LEU A 320 21.13 -3.85 0.60
C LEU A 320 20.12 -2.70 0.69
N ILE A 321 18.86 -3.00 1.00
CA ILE A 321 17.80 -1.99 1.20
C ILE A 321 18.15 -1.08 2.40
N CYS A 322 18.52 -1.67 3.54
CA CYS A 322 18.93 -0.93 4.73
C CYS A 322 20.19 -0.10 4.48
N GLY A 323 21.14 -0.63 3.71
CA GLY A 323 22.37 0.06 3.33
C GLY A 323 22.12 1.34 2.54
N GLU A 324 21.18 1.32 1.60
CA GLU A 324 20.71 2.54 0.92
C GLU A 324 20.10 3.53 1.91
N GLY A 325 19.24 3.04 2.82
CA GLY A 325 18.63 3.87 3.86
C GLY A 325 19.67 4.59 4.73
N ILE A 326 20.72 3.90 5.14
CA ILE A 326 21.83 4.47 5.94
C ILE A 326 22.53 5.61 5.20
N TRP A 327 22.65 5.56 3.88
CA TRP A 327 23.25 6.63 3.07
C TRP A 327 22.47 7.95 3.12
N THR A 328 21.18 7.90 3.46
CA THR A 328 20.34 9.09 3.63
C THR A 328 20.86 10.00 4.76
N LEU A 329 21.44 9.43 5.82
CA LEU A 329 21.96 10.22 6.95
C LEU A 329 23.20 11.05 6.57
N PRO A 330 24.31 10.47 6.04
CA PRO A 330 25.44 11.24 5.54
C PRO A 330 25.05 12.26 4.46
N SER A 331 24.18 11.88 3.51
CA SER A 331 23.75 12.81 2.45
C SER A 331 22.97 14.00 3.01
N SER A 332 22.14 13.79 4.03
CA SER A 332 21.45 14.88 4.74
C SER A 332 22.41 15.78 5.51
N ILE A 333 23.44 15.22 6.15
CA ILE A 333 24.49 15.99 6.83
C ILE A 333 25.29 16.82 5.83
N LEU A 334 25.67 16.24 4.69
CA LEU A 334 26.37 16.95 3.61
C LEU A 334 25.51 18.10 3.04
N ALA A 335 24.21 17.87 2.86
CA ALA A 335 23.27 18.89 2.43
C ALA A 335 23.15 20.03 3.46
N LEU A 336 23.08 19.71 4.77
CA LEU A 336 23.08 20.69 5.86
C LEU A 336 24.39 21.48 5.94
N ALA A 337 25.52 20.84 5.66
CA ALA A 337 26.84 21.47 5.60
C ALA A 337 27.04 22.32 4.32
N GLY A 338 26.04 22.39 3.43
CA GLY A 338 26.11 23.16 2.18
C GLY A 338 27.11 22.61 1.17
N VAL A 339 27.53 21.34 1.31
CA VAL A 339 28.48 20.70 0.40
C VAL A 339 27.81 20.55 -0.95
N GLN A 340 28.30 21.30 -1.94
CA GLN A 340 27.81 21.17 -3.30
C GLN A 340 28.32 19.85 -3.90
N PRO A 341 27.46 19.08 -4.59
CA PRO A 341 27.90 17.87 -5.25
C PRO A 341 28.98 18.22 -6.29
N PRO A 342 30.10 17.49 -6.33
CA PRO A 342 31.23 17.81 -7.20
C PRO A 342 30.88 17.69 -8.70
N ILE A 343 29.80 16.97 -9.02
CA ILE A 343 29.29 16.79 -10.38
C ILE A 343 27.77 17.00 -10.37
N CYS A 344 27.29 17.97 -11.13
CA CYS A 344 25.87 18.17 -11.38
C CYS A 344 25.57 17.79 -12.83
N MET A 345 25.00 16.59 -13.05
CA MET A 345 24.57 16.15 -14.38
C MET A 345 23.14 16.59 -14.64
N LYS A 346 22.95 17.36 -15.72
CA LYS A 346 21.63 17.78 -16.20
C LYS A 346 21.40 17.20 -17.59
N PHE A 347 20.41 16.32 -17.70
CA PHE A 347 20.02 15.76 -19.00
C PHE A 347 19.09 16.73 -19.71
N LEU A 348 19.62 17.44 -20.70
CA LEU A 348 18.87 18.37 -21.53
C LEU A 348 18.49 17.70 -22.85
N ALA A 349 17.34 18.09 -23.41
CA ALA A 349 16.98 17.69 -24.77
C ALA A 349 18.08 18.13 -25.75
N ARG A 350 18.33 17.33 -26.80
CA ARG A 350 19.43 17.54 -27.75
C ARG A 350 19.52 18.98 -28.29
N LYS A 351 18.38 19.60 -28.59
CA LYS A 351 18.27 21.00 -29.06
C LYS A 351 18.72 22.03 -28.01
N THR A 352 18.48 21.75 -26.73
CA THR A 352 18.90 22.60 -25.63
C THR A 352 20.37 22.37 -25.31
N ASN A 353 20.86 21.12 -25.37
CA ASN A 353 22.28 20.83 -25.22
C ASN A 353 23.13 21.53 -26.27
N THR A 354 22.73 21.49 -27.56
CA THR A 354 23.45 22.21 -28.63
C THR A 354 23.52 23.72 -28.40
N LYS A 355 22.48 24.32 -27.81
CA LYS A 355 22.51 25.75 -27.43
C LYS A 355 23.45 26.03 -26.26
N VAL A 356 23.47 25.13 -25.27
CA VAL A 356 24.36 25.23 -24.12
C VAL A 356 25.82 25.03 -24.55
N ASP A 357 26.11 24.06 -25.41
CA ASP A 357 27.44 23.81 -25.97
C ASP A 357 27.93 25.02 -26.78
N ALA A 358 27.05 25.61 -27.60
CA ALA A 358 27.38 26.84 -28.35
C ALA A 358 27.63 28.05 -27.43
N PHE A 359 26.92 28.15 -26.30
CA PHE A 359 27.11 29.21 -25.31
C PHE A 359 28.38 29.02 -24.47
N LEU A 360 28.76 27.78 -24.15
CA LEU A 360 29.97 27.49 -23.39
C LEU A 360 31.24 27.54 -24.26
N GLY A 361 31.09 27.38 -25.59
CA GLY A 361 32.18 27.49 -26.56
C GLY A 361 32.44 28.91 -27.10
N SER A 362 31.63 29.90 -26.72
CA SER A 362 31.84 31.33 -26.97
C SER A 362 32.39 32.01 -25.72
#